data_AF-A0A7V9Q250-F1
#
_entry.id   AF-A0A7V9Q250-F1
#
_cell.length_a   1.000
_cell.length_b   1.000
_cell.length_c   1.000
_cell.angle_alpha   90.00
_cell.angle_beta   90.00
_cell.angle_gamma   90.00
#
_symmetry.space_group_name_H-M   'P 1'
#
loop_
_entity.id
_entity.type
_entity.pdbx_description
1 polymer ?
#
loop_
_entity_poly.entity_id
_entity_poly.type
_entity_poly.pdbx_seq_one_letter_code
_entity_poly.pdbx_strand_id
1 'polypeptide(L)'
;MPTPARRITRLETALLRRSVGAATAGRDRCRHCQRTPLVGERVHFYDADSGTELVCDLCRPVRTDAPQRTELMHSPEHDRAVRVLRAAA
;
A
#
# COMPACT_ATOMS: atom_id res chain seq x y z
N MET A 1 33.70 7.29 -11.38
CA MET A 1 33.91 5.99 -12.07
C MET A 1 32.58 5.26 -12.12
N PRO A 2 32.09 4.80 -13.28
CA PRO A 2 30.87 4.00 -13.33
C PRO A 2 31.15 2.60 -12.76
N THR A 3 30.37 2.20 -11.76
CA THR A 3 30.43 0.86 -11.16
C THR A 3 30.10 -0.19 -12.24
N PRO A 4 30.87 -1.27 -12.40
CA PRO A 4 30.52 -2.29 -13.38
C PRO A 4 29.15 -2.88 -13.02
N ALA A 5 28.18 -2.68 -13.91
CA ALA A 5 26.86 -3.28 -13.77
C ALA A 5 27.04 -4.80 -13.72
N ARG A 6 26.75 -5.38 -12.54
CA ARG A 6 26.79 -6.82 -12.31
C ARG A 6 25.98 -7.49 -13.42
N ARG A 7 26.54 -8.48 -14.13
CA ARG A 7 25.81 -9.23 -15.18
C ARG A 7 24.71 -10.04 -14.50
N ILE A 8 23.51 -9.46 -14.39
CA ILE A 8 22.34 -10.13 -13.82
C ILE A 8 21.92 -11.22 -14.82
N THR A 9 21.94 -12.47 -14.36
CA THR A 9 21.50 -13.62 -15.14
C THR A 9 19.99 -13.57 -15.39
N ARG A 10 19.50 -14.34 -16.37
CA ARG A 10 18.06 -14.44 -16.63
C ARG A 10 17.29 -14.98 -15.42
N LEU A 11 17.88 -15.93 -14.68
CA LEU A 11 17.30 -16.48 -13.47
C LEU A 11 17.20 -15.42 -12.36
N GLU A 12 18.28 -14.68 -12.08
CA GLU A 12 18.27 -13.59 -11.10
C GLU A 12 17.22 -12.54 -11.47
N THR A 13 17.12 -12.17 -12.76
CA THR A 13 16.10 -11.23 -13.25
C THR A 13 14.69 -11.75 -13.03
N ALA A 14 14.44 -13.04 -13.29
CA ALA A 14 13.14 -13.66 -13.09
C ALA A 14 12.74 -13.68 -11.60
N LEU A 15 13.69 -14.03 -10.71
CA LEU A 15 13.49 -14.01 -9.27
C LEU A 15 13.21 -12.59 -8.76
N LEU A 16 13.96 -11.60 -9.23
CA LEU A 16 13.74 -10.18 -8.94
C LEU A 16 12.35 -9.70 -9.37
N ARG A 17 11.92 -10.03 -10.60
CA ARG A 17 10.57 -9.66 -11.07
C ARG A 17 9.48 -10.29 -10.24
N ARG A 18 9.65 -11.56 -9.86
CA ARG A 18 8.70 -12.27 -9.01
C ARG A 18 8.61 -11.64 -7.61
N SER A 19 9.76 -11.34 -6.99
CA SER A 19 9.77 -10.73 -5.65
C SER A 19 9.19 -9.33 -5.66
N VAL A 20 9.55 -8.49 -6.64
CA VAL A 20 8.98 -7.15 -6.81
C VAL A 20 7.49 -7.22 -7.10
N GLY A 21 7.04 -8.13 -7.97
CA GLY A 21 5.61 -8.33 -8.27
C GLY A 21 4.81 -8.75 -7.05
N ALA A 22 5.34 -9.68 -6.25
CA ALA A 22 4.70 -10.06 -4.98
C ALA A 22 4.65 -8.87 -3.99
N ALA A 23 5.73 -8.10 -3.92
CA ALA A 23 5.81 -6.91 -3.05
C ALA A 23 4.96 -5.73 -3.53
N THR A 24 4.56 -5.68 -4.80
CA THR A 24 3.64 -4.64 -5.32
C THR A 24 2.19 -5.07 -5.29
N ALA A 25 1.89 -6.37 -5.38
CA ALA A 25 0.53 -6.90 -5.33
C ALA A 25 -0.17 -6.62 -3.99
N GLY A 26 0.58 -6.60 -2.88
CA GLY A 26 0.06 -6.27 -1.55
C GLY A 26 0.10 -4.77 -1.21
N ARG A 27 0.40 -3.87 -2.17
CA ARG A 27 0.42 -2.43 -1.89
C ARG A 27 -0.97 -1.83 -2.06
N ASP A 28 -1.45 -1.22 -1.00
CA ASP A 28 -2.60 -0.34 -1.06
C ASP A 28 -2.32 0.82 -2.01
N ARG A 29 -3.20 1.00 -3.01
CA ARG A 29 -3.14 2.10 -3.96
C ARG A 29 -4.45 2.82 -3.96
N CYS A 30 -4.38 4.16 -3.98
CA CYS A 30 -5.57 4.97 -4.14
C CYS A 30 -6.24 4.66 -5.48
N ARG A 31 -7.53 4.35 -5.47
CA ARG A 31 -8.33 4.06 -6.67
C ARG A 31 -8.28 5.21 -7.69
N HIS A 32 -8.24 6.45 -7.22
CA HIS A 32 -8.27 7.65 -8.07
C HIS A 32 -6.90 7.99 -8.67
N CYS A 33 -5.92 8.34 -7.83
CA CYS A 33 -4.62 8.82 -8.30
C CYS A 33 -3.56 7.72 -8.44
N GLN A 34 -3.90 6.47 -8.11
CA GLN A 34 -3.02 5.29 -8.21
C GLN A 34 -1.73 5.36 -7.38
N ARG A 35 -1.51 6.42 -6.60
CA ARG A 35 -0.37 6.51 -5.69
C ARG A 35 -0.54 5.53 -4.53
N THR A 36 0.59 5.05 -4.03
CA THR A 36 0.66 4.35 -2.74
C THR A 36 0.57 5.40 -1.63
N PRO A 37 -0.45 5.37 -0.76
CA PRO A 37 -0.52 6.24 0.41
C PRO A 37 0.73 6.08 1.29
N LEU A 38 1.17 7.16 1.92
CA LEU A 38 2.33 7.13 2.80
C LEU A 38 1.94 6.62 4.19
N VAL A 39 2.89 5.99 4.89
CA VAL A 39 2.68 5.59 6.30
C VAL A 39 2.31 6.82 7.13
N GLY A 40 1.27 6.69 7.96
CA GLY A 40 0.71 7.77 8.78
C GLY A 40 -0.30 8.65 8.05
N GLU A 41 -0.51 8.48 6.76
CA GLU A 41 -1.56 9.17 6.02
C GLU A 41 -2.93 8.57 6.32
N ARG A 42 -3.99 9.37 6.29
CA ARG A 42 -5.37 8.86 6.37
C ARG A 42 -5.79 8.25 5.04
N VAL A 43 -6.36 7.05 5.10
CA VAL A 43 -6.96 6.35 3.97
C VAL A 43 -8.41 6.04 4.27
N HIS A 44 -9.23 6.09 3.23
CA HIS A 44 -10.67 5.95 3.30
C HIS A 44 -11.11 4.75 2.49
N PHE A 45 -11.88 3.87 3.10
CA PHE A 45 -12.40 2.67 2.46
C PHE A 45 -13.85 2.88 2.04
N TYR A 46 -14.16 2.48 0.82
CA TYR A 46 -15.49 2.51 0.23
C TYR A 46 -15.87 1.11 -0.23
N ASP A 47 -17.15 0.77 -0.15
CA ASP A 47 -17.65 -0.44 -0.78
C ASP A 47 -17.78 -0.23 -2.29
N ALA A 48 -17.34 -1.22 -3.07
CA ALA A 48 -17.53 -1.29 -4.50
C ALA A 48 -17.95 -2.71 -4.91
N ASP A 49 -18.48 -2.85 -6.11
CA ASP A 49 -18.94 -4.15 -6.63
C ASP A 49 -17.82 -5.22 -6.65
N SER A 50 -16.57 -4.79 -6.80
CA SER A 50 -15.39 -5.67 -6.79
C SER A 50 -14.74 -5.86 -5.41
N GLY A 51 -15.39 -5.41 -4.33
CA GLY A 51 -14.85 -5.42 -2.97
C GLY A 51 -14.56 -4.01 -2.44
N THR A 52 -13.62 -3.89 -1.51
CA THR A 52 -13.31 -2.61 -0.86
C THR A 52 -12.33 -1.77 -1.69
N GLU A 53 -12.71 -0.53 -2.02
CA GLU A 53 -11.84 0.46 -2.65
C GLU A 53 -11.16 1.34 -1.61
N LEU A 54 -9.86 1.58 -1.79
CA LEU A 54 -9.09 2.51 -0.98
C LEU A 54 -8.94 3.86 -1.70
N VAL A 55 -9.18 4.95 -0.98
CA VAL A 55 -9.03 6.33 -1.44
C VAL A 55 -8.18 7.10 -0.45
N CYS A 56 -7.16 7.82 -0.92
CA CYS A 56 -6.31 8.64 -0.06
C CYS A 56 -7.00 9.94 0.37
N ASP A 57 -6.54 10.56 1.45
CA ASP A 57 -7.10 11.80 2.00
C ASP A 57 -7.19 12.92 0.96
N LEU A 58 -6.20 13.01 0.07
CA LEU A 58 -6.19 13.98 -1.03
C LEU A 58 -7.30 13.77 -2.07
N CYS A 59 -7.74 12.52 -2.26
CA CYS A 59 -8.79 12.17 -3.23
C CYS A 59 -10.17 12.05 -2.57
N ARG A 60 -10.25 12.08 -1.24
CA ARG A 60 -11.52 12.03 -0.51
C ARG A 60 -12.50 13.12 -0.95
N PRO A 61 -12.12 14.40 -1.15
CA PRO A 61 -13.06 15.45 -1.55
C PRO A 61 -13.75 15.21 -2.89
N VAL A 62 -13.20 14.33 -3.74
CA VAL A 62 -13.79 13.96 -5.05
C VAL A 62 -14.97 12.99 -4.87
N ARG A 63 -15.09 12.33 -3.72
CA ARG A 63 -16.21 11.45 -3.38
C ARG A 63 -17.25 12.23 -2.57
N THR A 64 -18.49 12.18 -3.03
CA THR A 64 -19.64 12.78 -2.34
C THR A 64 -20.07 11.91 -1.15
N ASP A 65 -20.02 10.59 -1.33
CA ASP A 65 -20.44 9.64 -0.30
C ASP A 65 -19.49 9.63 0.90
N ALA A 66 -20.04 9.32 2.07
CA ALA A 66 -19.22 9.12 3.26
C ALA A 66 -18.43 7.80 3.15
N PRO A 67 -17.16 7.77 3.59
CA PRO A 67 -16.41 6.53 3.62
C PRO A 67 -16.98 5.57 4.66
N GLN A 68 -16.93 4.26 4.36
CA GLN A 68 -17.36 3.22 5.29
C GLN A 68 -16.48 3.22 6.55
N ARG A 69 -15.17 3.36 6.36
CA ARG A 69 -14.21 3.52 7.45
C ARG A 69 -13.01 4.36 7.00
N THR A 70 -12.37 5.01 7.98
CA THR A 70 -11.13 5.77 7.78
C THR A 70 -10.08 5.22 8.72
N GLU A 71 -8.91 4.90 8.17
CA GLU A 71 -7.79 4.35 8.93
C GLU A 71 -6.51 5.14 8.66
N LEU A 72 -5.50 4.93 9.50
CA LEU A 72 -4.15 5.39 9.21
C LEU A 72 -3.42 4.32 8.42
N MET A 73 -2.73 4.72 7.35
CA MET A 73 -1.88 3.83 6.58
C MET A 73 -0.73 3.35 7.45
N HIS A 74 -0.63 2.04 7.63
CA HIS A 74 0.42 1.43 8.43
C HIS A 74 1.60 1.00 7.54
N SER A 75 2.80 0.89 8.13
CA SER A 75 3.92 0.24 7.44
C SER A 75 3.54 -1.23 7.16
N PRO A 76 3.99 -1.84 6.04
CA PRO A 76 3.86 -3.28 5.84
C PRO A 76 4.51 -4.12 6.97
N GLU A 77 5.43 -3.56 7.76
CA GLU A 77 5.96 -4.25 8.94
C GLU A 77 5.16 -4.01 10.23
N HIS A 78 4.09 -3.21 10.21
CA HIS A 78 3.38 -2.79 11.44
C HIS A 78 2.97 -3.98 12.32
N ASP A 79 2.39 -5.03 11.73
CA ASP A 79 1.97 -6.22 12.46
C ASP A 79 3.14 -7.10 12.95
N ARG A 80 4.34 -6.92 12.39
CA ARG A 80 5.55 -7.69 12.74
C ARG A 80 6.45 -6.95 13.72
N ALA A 81 6.39 -5.62 13.72
CA ALA A 81 7.28 -4.74 14.48
C ALA A 81 6.58 -4.08 15.68
N VAL A 82 5.25 -4.08 15.74
CA VAL A 82 4.49 -3.45 16.82
C VAL A 82 3.66 -4.49 17.57
N ARG A 83 3.80 -4.52 18.89
CA ARG A 83 2.92 -5.33 19.75
C ARG A 83 1.67 -4.51 20.06
N VAL A 84 0.53 -4.88 19.47
CA VAL A 84 -0.76 -4.25 19.79
C VAL A 84 -1.10 -4.57 21.25
N LEU A 85 -1.06 -3.54 22.11
CA LEU A 85 -1.58 -3.63 23.47
C LEU A 85 -3.07 -3.31 23.44
N ARG A 86 -3.88 -3.99 24.26
CA ARG A 86 -5.31 -3.66 24.40
C ARG A 86 -5.45 -2.20 24.82
N ALA A 87 -6.38 -1.48 24.20
CA ALA A 87 -6.73 -0.12 24.61
C ALA A 87 -7.16 -0.12 26.08
N ALA A 88 -6.65 0.85 26.85
CA ALA A 88 -7.11 1.08 28.21
C ALA A 88 -8.58 1.54 28.19
N ALA A 89 -9.40 0.93 29.03
CA ALA A 89 -10.85 1.15 29.12
C ALA A 89 -11.20 2.48 29.80
#